data_AF-A0A0D6ANT2-F1
#
_entry.id   AF-A0A0D6ANT2-F1
#
_cell.length_a   1.000
_cell.length_b   1.000
_cell.length_c   1.000
_cell.angle_alpha   90.00
_cell.angle_beta   90.00
_cell.angle_gamma   90.00
#
_symmetry.space_group_name_H-M   'P 1'
#
loop_
_entity.id
_entity.type
_entity.pdbx_description
1 polymer ?
#
loop_
_entity_poly.entity_id
_entity_poly.type
_entity_poly.pdbx_seq_one_letter_code
_entity_poly.pdbx_strand_id
1 'polypeptide(L)'
;MAKKIYEVFQSLENKANLLAGYWDNFKTEIIQHLPESYHGEIEELSNNLQKSLEVLIDELRHPTLILATTGTTSSGKSTLVNFLCGADIVPTAVSEMSAGSVTIAPKLNK
;
A
#
# COMPACT_ATOMS: atom_id res chain seq x y z
N MET A 1 -11.95 3.86 -16.92
CA MET A 1 -10.69 3.20 -16.54
C MET A 1 -10.46 3.23 -15.03
N ALA A 2 -10.58 4.40 -14.38
CA ALA A 2 -10.49 4.54 -12.92
C ALA A 2 -11.45 3.61 -12.14
N LYS A 3 -12.73 3.51 -12.55
CA LYS A 3 -13.73 2.65 -11.90
C LYS A 3 -13.30 1.17 -11.78
N LYS A 4 -12.67 0.62 -12.82
CA LYS A 4 -12.17 -0.76 -12.83
C LYS A 4 -11.00 -1.00 -11.87
N ILE A 5 -10.19 0.02 -11.61
CA ILE A 5 -9.03 -0.08 -10.71
C ILE A 5 -9.52 -0.10 -9.25
N TYR A 6 -10.48 0.76 -8.89
CA TYR A 6 -11.09 0.73 -7.55
C TYR A 6 -11.82 -0.59 -7.27
N GLU A 7 -12.44 -1.22 -8.26
CA GLU A 7 -13.05 -2.54 -8.14
C GLU A 7 -12.04 -3.63 -7.74
N VAL A 8 -10.79 -3.55 -8.21
CA VAL A 8 -9.73 -4.51 -7.85
C VAL A 8 -9.36 -4.39 -6.37
N PHE A 9 -9.12 -3.16 -5.89
CA PHE A 9 -8.77 -2.92 -4.49
C PHE A 9 -9.93 -3.31 -3.54
N GLN A 10 -11.17 -2.97 -3.89
CA GLN A 10 -12.35 -3.38 -3.12
C GLN A 10 -12.52 -4.90 -3.09
N SER A 11 -12.29 -5.59 -4.21
CA SER A 11 -12.37 -7.05 -4.23
C SER A 11 -11.30 -7.70 -3.34
N LEU A 12 -10.10 -7.12 -3.26
CA LEU A 12 -9.04 -7.59 -2.37
C LEU A 12 -9.37 -7.32 -0.90
N GLU A 13 -9.90 -6.14 -0.59
CA GLU A 13 -10.35 -5.79 0.77
C GLU A 13 -11.43 -6.77 1.26
N ASN A 14 -12.41 -7.07 0.41
CA ASN A 14 -13.46 -8.06 0.74
C ASN A 14 -12.88 -9.45 1.04
N LYS A 15 -11.85 -9.89 0.30
CA LYS A 15 -11.18 -11.17 0.55
C LYS A 15 -10.38 -11.15 1.85
N ALA A 16 -9.72 -10.03 2.18
CA ALA A 16 -9.00 -9.86 3.43
C ALA A 16 -9.94 -9.94 4.65
N ASN A 17 -11.09 -9.26 4.57
CA ASN A 17 -12.13 -9.33 5.61
C ASN A 17 -12.70 -10.76 5.77
N LEU A 18 -12.88 -11.47 4.66
CA LEU A 18 -13.36 -12.84 4.66
C LEU A 18 -12.34 -13.81 5.28
N LEU A 19 -11.04 -13.60 5.01
CA LEU A 19 -9.96 -14.34 5.66
C LEU A 19 -9.94 -14.12 7.17
N ALA A 20 -10.13 -12.87 7.63
CA ALA A 20 -10.24 -12.55 9.05
C ALA A 20 -11.37 -13.36 9.72
N GLY A 21 -12.56 -13.38 9.11
CA GLY A 21 -13.68 -14.16 9.62
C GLY A 21 -13.43 -15.67 9.62
N TYR A 22 -12.74 -16.21 8.61
CA TYR A 22 -12.36 -17.62 8.61
C TYR A 22 -11.34 -17.96 9.69
N TRP A 23 -10.39 -17.07 9.96
CA TRP A 23 -9.44 -17.23 11.05
C TRP A 23 -10.14 -17.22 12.41
N ASP A 24 -11.05 -16.28 12.66
CA ASP A 24 -11.78 -16.20 13.93
C ASP A 24 -12.59 -17.46 14.21
N ASN A 25 -13.27 -17.98 13.19
CA ASN A 25 -14.00 -19.25 13.29
C ASN A 25 -13.03 -20.42 13.57
N PHE A 26 -11.93 -20.51 12.82
CA PHE A 26 -10.92 -21.55 13.01
C PHE A 26 -10.30 -21.50 14.41
N LYS A 27 -9.92 -20.31 14.89
CA LYS A 27 -9.37 -20.07 16.23
C LYS A 27 -10.34 -20.56 17.30
N THR A 28 -11.61 -20.16 17.19
CA THR A 28 -12.67 -20.51 18.16
C THR A 28 -12.87 -22.01 18.26
N GLU A 29 -12.85 -22.72 17.14
CA GLU A 29 -12.98 -24.18 17.11
C GLU A 29 -11.71 -24.86 17.65
N ILE A 30 -10.53 -24.47 17.17
CA ILE A 30 -9.31 -25.22 17.47
C ILE A 30 -8.83 -25.04 18.91
N ILE A 31 -9.10 -23.90 19.55
CA ILE A 31 -8.81 -23.67 20.98
C ILE A 31 -9.52 -24.69 21.87
N GLN A 32 -10.71 -25.15 21.49
CA GLN A 32 -11.46 -26.17 22.25
C GLN A 32 -10.79 -27.55 22.20
N HIS A 33 -9.97 -27.79 21.18
CA HIS A 33 -9.31 -29.08 20.93
C HIS A 33 -7.80 -29.05 21.26
N LEU A 34 -7.25 -27.88 21.58
CA LEU A 34 -5.83 -27.70 21.90
C LEU A 34 -5.58 -27.68 23.41
N PRO A 35 -4.45 -28.25 23.87
CA PRO A 35 -3.99 -28.06 25.24
C PRO A 35 -3.78 -26.57 25.56
N GLU A 36 -4.04 -26.17 26.82
CA GLU A 36 -3.90 -24.79 27.29
C GLU A 36 -2.51 -24.19 27.02
N SER A 37 -1.46 -25.03 26.97
CA SER A 37 -0.10 -24.60 26.64
C SER A 37 0.01 -23.87 25.30
N TYR A 38 -0.85 -24.18 24.34
CA TYR A 38 -0.85 -23.58 23.00
C TYR A 38 -1.75 -22.35 22.86
N HIS A 39 -2.56 -22.03 23.88
CA HIS A 39 -3.51 -20.92 23.80
C HIS A 39 -2.79 -19.58 23.62
N GLY A 40 -1.65 -19.40 24.28
CA GLY A 40 -0.81 -18.22 24.12
C GLY A 40 -0.27 -18.06 22.70
N GLU A 41 0.20 -19.15 22.08
CA GLU A 41 0.71 -19.14 20.70
C GLU A 41 -0.39 -18.81 19.68
N ILE A 42 -1.59 -19.37 19.87
CA ILE A 42 -2.75 -19.09 19.01
C ILE A 42 -3.19 -17.62 19.15
N GLU A 43 -3.19 -17.07 20.37
CA GLU A 43 -3.48 -15.65 20.59
C GLU A 43 -2.43 -14.75 19.93
N GLU A 44 -1.15 -15.06 20.09
CA GLU A 44 -0.07 -14.30 19.45
C GLU A 44 -0.19 -14.32 17.92
N LEU A 45 -0.43 -15.49 17.35
CA LEU A 45 -0.65 -15.65 15.91
C LEU A 45 -1.85 -14.86 15.42
N SER A 46 -2.96 -14.88 16.18
CA SER A 46 -4.17 -14.11 15.88
C SER A 46 -3.90 -12.61 15.89
N ASN A 47 -3.18 -12.12 16.91
CA ASN A 47 -2.82 -10.71 17.02
C ASN A 47 -1.90 -10.26 15.87
N ASN A 48 -0.94 -11.10 15.47
CA ASN A 48 -0.03 -10.80 14.37
C ASN A 48 -0.75 -10.79 13.02
N LEU A 49 -1.68 -11.72 12.82
CA LEU A 49 -2.53 -11.74 11.62
C LEU A 49 -3.41 -10.49 11.56
N GLN A 50 -4.07 -10.13 12.67
CA GLN A 50 -4.92 -8.94 12.73
C GLN A 50 -4.13 -7.68 12.37
N LYS A 51 -2.97 -7.45 12.99
CA LYS A 51 -2.11 -6.30 12.68
C LYS A 51 -1.72 -6.27 11.20
N SER A 52 -1.37 -7.42 10.63
CA SER A 52 -0.98 -7.53 9.22
C SER A 52 -2.15 -7.21 8.28
N LEU A 53 -3.36 -7.65 8.63
CA LEU A 53 -4.58 -7.35 7.89
C LEU A 53 -4.98 -5.88 7.98
N GLU A 54 -4.82 -5.26 9.15
CA GLU A 54 -5.05 -3.82 9.33
C GLU A 54 -4.16 -2.99 8.42
N VAL A 55 -2.85 -3.32 8.36
CA VAL A 55 -1.90 -2.67 7.44
C VAL A 55 -2.31 -2.89 5.98
N LEU A 56 -2.63 -4.13 5.60
CA LEU A 56 -3.05 -4.44 4.23
C LEU A 56 -4.30 -3.65 3.83
N ILE A 57 -5.32 -3.61 4.69
CA ILE A 57 -6.57 -2.90 4.41
C ILE A 57 -6.31 -1.39 4.29
N ASP A 58 -5.47 -0.82 5.14
CA ASP A 58 -5.08 0.59 5.04
C ASP A 58 -4.39 0.90 3.69
N GLU A 59 -3.45 0.06 3.26
CA GLU A 59 -2.77 0.20 1.97
C GLU A 59 -3.71 0.05 0.77
N LEU A 60 -4.68 -0.87 0.84
CA LEU A 60 -5.70 -1.06 -0.20
C LEU A 60 -6.64 0.13 -0.31
N ARG A 61 -6.95 0.80 0.80
CA ARG A 61 -7.77 2.02 0.85
C ARG A 61 -7.01 3.28 0.42
N HIS A 62 -5.70 3.28 0.61
CA HIS A 62 -4.79 4.38 0.24
C HIS A 62 -3.75 3.93 -0.80
N PRO A 63 -4.17 3.46 -1.99
CA PRO A 63 -3.25 2.88 -2.96
C PRO A 63 -2.28 3.95 -3.49
N THR A 64 -0.99 3.64 -3.42
CA THR A 64 0.08 4.53 -3.91
C THR A 64 0.44 4.17 -5.35
N LEU A 65 0.29 5.11 -6.28
CA LEU A 65 0.81 4.98 -7.65
C LEU A 65 2.22 5.58 -7.71
N ILE A 66 3.20 4.74 -8.03
CA ILE A 66 4.58 5.18 -8.26
C ILE A 66 4.83 5.27 -9.75
N LEU A 67 5.17 6.47 -10.24
CA LEU A 67 5.57 6.71 -11.62
C LEU A 67 7.08 6.99 -11.67
N ALA A 68 7.83 6.05 -12.24
CA ALA A 68 9.27 6.22 -12.49
C ALA A 68 9.50 6.70 -13.92
N THR A 69 9.97 7.94 -14.09
CA THR A 69 10.34 8.49 -15.42
C THR A 69 11.85 8.36 -15.63
N THR A 70 12.26 7.63 -16.67
CA THR A 70 13.66 7.50 -17.09
C THR A 70 13.86 8.09 -18.49
N GLY A 71 15.08 8.52 -18.81
CA GLY A 71 15.40 9.17 -20.09
C GLY A 71 16.67 10.01 -20.00
N THR A 72 17.26 10.30 -21.16
CA THR A 72 18.45 11.15 -21.25
C THR A 72 18.20 12.56 -20.70
N THR A 73 19.25 13.26 -20.27
CA THR A 73 19.15 14.67 -19.88
C THR A 73 18.48 15.47 -21.01
N SER A 74 17.56 16.39 -20.66
CA SER A 74 16.76 17.20 -21.60
C SER A 74 15.62 16.46 -22.34
N SER A 75 15.34 15.19 -22.03
CA SER A 75 14.22 14.46 -22.65
C SER A 75 12.82 14.86 -22.17
N GLY A 76 12.67 15.97 -21.42
CA GLY A 76 11.38 16.46 -20.93
C GLY A 76 10.82 15.78 -19.68
N LYS A 77 11.63 15.01 -18.92
CA LYS A 77 11.17 14.31 -17.70
C LYS A 77 10.53 15.26 -16.67
N SER A 78 11.23 16.34 -16.31
CA SER A 78 10.72 17.34 -15.36
C SER A 78 9.44 18.03 -15.87
N THR A 79 9.34 18.25 -17.18
CA THR A 79 8.14 18.81 -17.82
C THR A 79 6.95 17.86 -17.70
N LEU A 80 7.15 16.55 -17.90
CA LEU A 80 6.10 15.55 -17.72
C LEU A 80 5.64 15.47 -16.26
N VAL A 81 6.58 15.49 -15.30
CA VAL A 81 6.25 15.46 -13.88
C VAL A 81 5.47 16.71 -13.48
N ASN A 82 5.91 17.91 -13.88
CA ASN A 82 5.20 19.16 -13.60
C ASN A 82 3.79 19.18 -14.22
N PHE A 83 3.65 18.64 -15.44
CA PHE A 83 2.35 18.49 -16.09
C PHE A 83 1.42 17.56 -15.29
N LEU A 84 1.90 16.39 -14.86
CA LEU A 84 1.12 15.44 -14.06
C LEU A 84 0.74 16.03 -12.68
N CYS A 85 1.59 16.87 -12.10
CA CYS A 85 1.32 17.54 -10.84
C CYS A 85 0.47 18.81 -10.99
N GLY A 86 0.28 19.32 -12.21
CA GLY A 86 -0.42 20.59 -12.47
C GLY A 86 0.30 21.83 -11.92
N ALA A 87 1.60 21.71 -11.60
CA ALA A 87 2.41 22.77 -11.02
C ALA A 87 3.90 22.56 -11.36
N ASP A 88 4.68 23.65 -11.38
CA ASP A 88 6.12 23.59 -11.57
C ASP A 88 6.84 23.20 -10.28
N ILE A 89 6.90 21.89 -10.00
CA ILE A 89 7.41 21.31 -8.75
C ILE A 89 8.87 20.85 -8.88
N VAL A 90 9.27 20.36 -10.06
CA VAL A 90 10.63 19.90 -10.36
C VAL A 90 11.35 20.91 -11.25
N PRO A 91 12.63 21.23 -10.98
CA PRO A 91 13.39 22.11 -11.85
C PRO A 91 13.50 21.53 -13.28
N THR A 92 13.22 22.39 -14.25
CA THR A 92 13.29 22.10 -15.69
C THR A 92 14.54 22.67 -16.36
N ALA A 93 15.30 23.53 -15.67
CA ALA A 93 16.49 24.19 -16.21
C ALA A 93 17.74 23.29 -16.17
N VAL A 94 18.50 23.30 -17.27
CA VAL A 94 19.65 22.41 -17.56
C VAL A 94 20.83 22.59 -16.59
N SER A 95 20.87 23.71 -15.85
CA SER A 95 21.91 24.00 -14.85
C SER A 95 21.66 23.35 -13.48
N GLU A 96 20.45 22.84 -13.22
CA GLU A 96 20.07 22.18 -11.97
C GLU A 96 19.91 20.67 -12.17
N MET A 97 20.93 20.06 -12.78
CA MET A 97 20.88 18.66 -13.16
C MET A 97 21.04 17.77 -11.91
N SER A 98 19.93 17.24 -11.39
CA SER A 98 19.94 16.21 -10.35
C SER A 98 20.43 14.88 -10.94
N ALA A 99 21.71 14.54 -10.73
CA ALA A 99 22.26 13.20 -10.98
C ALA A 99 21.76 12.14 -9.96
N GLY A 100 20.55 12.33 -9.42
CA GLY A 100 19.95 11.53 -8.36
C GLY A 100 18.45 11.35 -8.59
N SER A 101 17.84 10.42 -7.86
CA SER A 101 16.40 10.19 -7.90
C SER A 101 15.66 11.32 -7.18
N VAL A 102 14.63 11.88 -7.82
CA VAL A 102 13.72 12.85 -7.20
C VAL A 102 12.40 12.14 -6.91
N THR A 103 11.97 12.13 -5.65
CA THR A 103 10.70 11.54 -5.21
C THR A 103 9.74 12.65 -4.82
N ILE A 104 8.56 12.67 -5.42
CA ILE A 104 7.46 13.57 -5.06
C ILE A 104 6.33 12.71 -4.51
N ALA A 105 5.85 13.05 -3.32
CA ALA A 105 4.70 12.41 -2.69
C ALA A 105 3.83 13.47 -2.00
N PRO A 106 2.49 13.30 -1.97
CA PRO A 106 1.63 14.16 -1.16
C PRO A 106 2.02 14.05 0.31
N LYS A 107 1.93 15.17 1.04
CA LYS A 107 2.16 15.18 2.48
C LYS A 107 1.02 14.41 3.16
N LEU A 108 1.31 13.19 3.59
CA LEU A 108 0.40 12.40 4.40
C LEU A 108 0.42 12.95 5.83
N ASN A 109 -0.66 13.62 6.24
CA ASN A 109 -0.88 13.91 7.66
C ASN A 109 -1.35 12.60 8.31
N LYS A 110 -0.42 11.87 8.94
CA LYS A 110 -0.75 10.79 9.87
C LYS A 110 -1.18 11.38 11.21
#